data_AF-A0A7C5RHR6-F1
#
_entry.id   AF-A0A7C5RHR6-F1
#
_cell.length_a   1.000
_cell.length_b   1.000
_cell.length_c   1.000
_cell.angle_alpha   90.00
_cell.angle_beta   90.00
_cell.angle_gamma   90.00
#
_symmetry.space_group_name_H-M   'P 1'
#
loop_
_entity.id
_entity.type
_entity.pdbx_description
1 polymer ?
#
loop_
_entity_poly.entity_id
_entity_poly.type
_entity_poly.pdbx_seq_one_letter_code
_entity_poly.pdbx_strand_id
1 'polypeptide(L)'
;MKVLLFLRKIKQRIDEVGLLNTAVGVFKRVFLYRILYLFFHFDKWHLINVYNITPYKQEVVKLANEIKPKSAIEIGCGLGEIISRINANKKVGLDIDKRVIDACRLLKYLRGDRTNYFVGSIEYSNDEEPFDVLIMVGWLHGVSEQELIKYSEIFKDKAVNIIVDEIDKSISGYEYYHDYDRILGKYYKCVKTSQLIGPRRIKLYTLLNKVNETQLSFYGEHHES
;
A
#
# COMPACT_ATOMS: atom_id res chain seq x y z
N MET A 1 -9.95 31.92 -12.84
CA MET A 1 -8.72 31.08 -12.90
C MET A 1 -8.77 29.81 -12.02
N LYS A 2 -9.15 29.88 -10.73
CA LYS A 2 -9.19 28.70 -9.81
C LYS A 2 -10.20 27.61 -10.21
N VAL A 3 -11.40 28.00 -10.67
CA VAL A 3 -12.45 27.05 -11.09
C VAL A 3 -12.04 26.25 -12.33
N LEU A 4 -11.41 26.90 -13.31
CA LEU A 4 -10.94 26.25 -14.53
C LEU A 4 -9.83 25.22 -14.24
N LEU A 5 -8.89 25.58 -13.35
CA LEU A 5 -7.86 24.66 -12.85
C LEU A 5 -8.45 23.47 -12.10
N PHE A 6 -9.48 23.69 -11.29
CA PHE A 6 -10.19 22.64 -10.57
C PHE A 6 -10.90 21.66 -11.52
N LEU A 7 -11.62 22.17 -12.52
CA LEU A 7 -12.28 21.35 -13.54
C LEU A 7 -11.29 20.55 -14.37
N ARG A 8 -10.13 21.13 -14.73
CA ARG A 8 -9.04 20.41 -15.42
C ARG A 8 -8.51 19.26 -14.56
N LYS A 9 -8.31 19.48 -13.26
CA LYS A 9 -7.89 18.42 -12.32
C LYS A 9 -8.92 17.31 -12.19
N ILE A 10 -10.22 17.64 -12.15
CA ILE A 10 -11.29 16.63 -12.13
C ILE A 10 -11.27 15.82 -13.42
N LYS A 11 -11.21 16.48 -14.59
CA LYS A 11 -11.15 15.79 -15.89
C LYS A 11 -9.98 14.82 -15.94
N GLN A 12 -8.79 15.28 -15.56
CA GLN A 12 -7.60 14.43 -15.48
C GLN A 12 -7.82 13.20 -14.59
N ARG A 13 -8.49 13.34 -13.44
CA ARG A 13 -8.81 12.18 -12.58
C ARG A 13 -9.82 11.24 -13.20
N ILE A 14 -10.83 11.75 -13.90
CA ILE A 14 -11.78 10.93 -14.64
C ILE A 14 -11.04 10.12 -15.71
N ASP A 15 -10.10 10.74 -16.41
CA ASP A 15 -9.29 10.07 -17.44
C ASP A 15 -8.35 9.00 -16.81
N GLU A 16 -7.81 9.25 -15.61
CA GLU A 16 -6.89 8.32 -14.90
C GLU A 16 -7.58 7.12 -14.23
N VAL A 17 -8.71 7.33 -13.56
CA VAL A 17 -9.36 6.29 -12.71
C VAL A 17 -10.82 6.00 -13.06
N GLY A 18 -11.41 6.76 -13.98
CA GLY A 18 -12.82 6.66 -14.36
C GLY A 18 -13.76 7.55 -13.53
N LEU A 19 -14.93 7.83 -14.11
CA LEU A 19 -15.93 8.74 -13.53
C LEU A 19 -16.48 8.25 -12.19
N LEU A 20 -16.90 6.99 -12.11
CA LEU A 20 -17.48 6.41 -10.89
C LEU A 20 -16.48 6.42 -9.73
N ASN A 21 -15.24 6.01 -9.98
CA ASN A 21 -14.16 6.08 -9.01
C ASN A 21 -13.87 7.51 -8.56
N THR A 22 -13.88 8.46 -9.49
CA THR A 22 -13.72 9.87 -9.17
C THR A 22 -14.84 10.36 -8.23
N ALA A 23 -16.09 10.07 -8.55
CA ALA A 23 -17.24 10.48 -7.73
C ALA A 23 -17.18 9.86 -6.32
N VAL A 24 -16.98 8.54 -6.22
CA VAL A 24 -16.85 7.83 -4.93
C VAL A 24 -15.66 8.35 -4.13
N GLY A 25 -14.51 8.58 -4.79
CA GLY A 25 -13.32 9.08 -4.14
C GLY A 25 -13.49 10.50 -3.58
N VAL A 26 -14.14 11.39 -4.33
CA VAL A 26 -14.47 12.74 -3.88
C VAL A 26 -15.43 12.70 -2.70
N PHE A 27 -16.49 11.89 -2.75
CA PHE A 27 -17.42 11.72 -1.63
C PHE A 27 -16.68 11.23 -0.37
N LYS A 28 -15.88 10.17 -0.47
CA LYS A 28 -15.08 9.65 0.65
C LYS A 28 -14.16 10.72 1.23
N ARG A 29 -13.45 11.46 0.38
CA ARG A 29 -12.51 12.51 0.80
C ARG A 29 -13.19 13.67 1.50
N VAL A 30 -14.22 14.24 0.88
CA VAL A 30 -14.85 15.50 1.31
C VAL A 30 -15.83 15.28 2.46
N PHE A 31 -16.48 14.11 2.49
CA PHE A 31 -17.52 13.81 3.47
C PHE A 31 -17.06 12.78 4.50
N LEU A 32 -16.92 11.50 4.11
CA LEU A 32 -16.70 10.40 5.05
C LEU A 32 -15.43 10.58 5.90
N TYR A 33 -14.28 10.78 5.27
CA TYR A 33 -13.01 10.89 5.98
C TYR A 33 -12.90 12.21 6.74
N ARG A 34 -13.58 13.26 6.26
CA ARG A 34 -13.67 14.53 6.98
C ARG A 34 -14.44 14.36 8.29
N ILE A 35 -15.54 13.60 8.29
CA ILE A 35 -16.30 13.27 9.49
C ILE A 35 -15.43 12.45 10.45
N LEU A 36 -14.75 11.40 9.95
CA LEU A 36 -13.85 10.60 10.78
C LEU A 36 -12.74 11.45 11.40
N TYR A 37 -12.16 12.37 10.64
CA TYR A 37 -11.16 13.31 11.17
C TYR A 37 -11.72 14.19 12.30
N LEU A 38 -12.98 14.61 12.23
CA LEU A 38 -13.60 15.41 13.30
C LEU A 38 -13.84 14.58 14.58
N PHE A 39 -14.03 13.27 14.47
CA PHE A 39 -14.18 12.40 15.65
C PHE A 39 -12.84 11.94 16.22
N PHE A 40 -11.94 11.48 15.36
CA PHE A 40 -10.71 10.80 15.78
C PHE A 40 -9.47 11.70 15.77
N HIS A 41 -9.49 12.84 15.07
CA HIS A 41 -8.39 13.81 15.04
C HIS A 41 -7.03 13.25 14.60
N PHE A 42 -7.01 12.28 13.68
CA PHE A 42 -5.78 11.78 13.04
C PHE A 42 -5.20 12.79 12.04
N ASP A 43 -3.99 12.56 11.51
CA ASP A 43 -3.34 13.49 10.59
C ASP A 43 -4.12 13.73 9.26
N LYS A 44 -4.13 14.98 8.77
CA LYS A 44 -4.87 15.35 7.55
C LYS A 44 -4.39 14.63 6.29
N TRP A 45 -3.18 14.11 6.27
CA TRP A 45 -2.63 13.28 5.19
C TRP A 45 -3.57 12.12 4.80
N HIS A 46 -4.24 11.53 5.79
CA HIS A 46 -5.17 10.42 5.57
C HIS A 46 -6.46 10.84 4.84
N LEU A 47 -6.79 12.13 4.79
CA LEU A 47 -7.95 12.64 4.05
C LEU A 47 -7.73 12.62 2.53
N ILE A 48 -6.48 12.76 2.10
CA ILE A 48 -6.14 13.05 0.70
C ILE A 48 -6.02 11.76 -0.11
N ASN A 49 -5.46 10.72 0.51
CA ASN A 49 -5.04 9.49 -0.15
C ASN A 49 -6.16 8.44 -0.19
N VAL A 50 -7.28 8.75 -0.83
CA VAL A 50 -8.42 7.82 -1.01
C VAL A 50 -8.17 6.86 -2.16
N TYR A 51 -8.34 5.55 -1.94
CA TYR A 51 -8.07 4.49 -2.91
C TYR A 51 -8.64 4.78 -4.30
N ASN A 52 -9.90 5.20 -4.36
CA ASN A 52 -10.63 5.37 -5.63
C ASN A 52 -10.01 6.41 -6.57
N ILE A 53 -9.26 7.39 -6.05
CA ILE A 53 -8.63 8.47 -6.83
C ILE A 53 -7.10 8.48 -6.71
N THR A 54 -6.53 7.41 -6.16
CA THR A 54 -5.09 7.28 -5.92
C THR A 54 -4.56 6.07 -6.70
N PRO A 55 -4.13 6.26 -7.98
CA PRO A 55 -3.79 5.16 -8.87
C PRO A 55 -2.72 4.21 -8.32
N TYR A 56 -1.72 4.71 -7.59
CA TYR A 56 -0.66 3.84 -7.03
C TYR A 56 -1.23 2.83 -6.02
N LYS A 57 -2.28 3.18 -5.26
CA LYS A 57 -2.95 2.25 -4.34
C LYS A 57 -3.68 1.15 -5.10
N GLN A 58 -4.25 1.48 -6.25
CA GLN A 58 -4.91 0.51 -7.13
C GLN A 58 -3.88 -0.48 -7.70
N GLU A 59 -2.72 0.02 -8.12
CA GLU A 59 -1.63 -0.83 -8.59
C GLU A 59 -1.07 -1.73 -7.47
N VAL A 60 -0.91 -1.23 -6.25
CA VAL A 60 -0.51 -2.05 -5.09
C VAL A 60 -1.52 -3.18 -4.84
N VAL A 61 -2.82 -2.89 -4.82
CA VAL A 61 -3.87 -3.90 -4.63
C VAL A 61 -3.86 -4.93 -5.77
N LYS A 62 -3.69 -4.48 -7.01
CA LYS A 62 -3.58 -5.35 -8.18
C LYS A 62 -2.39 -6.30 -8.04
N LEU A 63 -1.18 -5.78 -7.83
CA LEU A 63 0.03 -6.59 -7.68
C LEU A 63 -0.07 -7.57 -6.51
N ALA A 64 -0.60 -7.13 -5.36
CA ALA A 64 -0.81 -7.99 -4.21
C ALA A 64 -1.80 -9.13 -4.52
N ASN A 65 -2.89 -8.85 -5.24
CA ASN A 65 -3.90 -9.87 -5.56
C ASN A 65 -3.46 -10.84 -6.67
N GLU A 66 -2.58 -10.43 -7.59
CA GLU A 66 -1.97 -11.32 -8.58
C GLU A 66 -1.15 -12.45 -7.94
N ILE A 67 -0.58 -12.22 -6.74
CA ILE A 67 0.16 -13.22 -5.95
C ILE A 67 -0.78 -14.28 -5.33
N LYS A 68 -2.10 -14.02 -5.30
CA LYS A 68 -3.11 -14.85 -4.64
C LYS A 68 -2.77 -15.20 -3.17
N PRO A 69 -2.45 -14.20 -2.32
CA PRO A 69 -1.99 -14.43 -0.96
C PRO A 69 -3.10 -15.01 -0.07
N LYS A 70 -2.75 -15.96 0.79
CA LYS A 70 -3.62 -16.43 1.89
C LYS A 70 -3.55 -15.47 3.08
N SER A 71 -2.39 -14.83 3.29
CA SER A 71 -2.14 -13.89 4.37
C SER A 71 -1.45 -12.60 3.89
N ALA A 72 -1.92 -11.45 4.37
CA ALA A 72 -1.38 -10.14 4.01
C ALA A 72 -1.23 -9.24 5.24
N ILE A 73 -0.14 -8.47 5.28
CA ILE A 73 0.11 -7.45 6.29
C ILE A 73 0.49 -6.11 5.63
N GLU A 74 -0.06 -5.01 6.11
CA GLU A 74 0.29 -3.64 5.69
C GLU A 74 0.81 -2.84 6.89
N ILE A 75 2.04 -2.33 6.80
CA ILE A 75 2.64 -1.45 7.81
C ILE A 75 2.46 0.01 7.36
N GLY A 76 1.95 0.85 8.26
CA GLY A 76 1.51 2.21 7.94
C GLY A 76 0.22 2.18 7.12
N CYS A 77 -0.75 1.37 7.54
CA CYS A 77 -1.96 1.09 6.74
C CYS A 77 -2.89 2.29 6.57
N GLY A 78 -2.69 3.38 7.33
CA GLY A 78 -3.58 4.52 7.32
C GLY A 78 -5.02 4.07 7.60
N LEU A 79 -5.99 4.61 6.86
CA LEU A 79 -7.40 4.22 6.93
C LEU A 79 -7.72 2.84 6.30
N GLY A 80 -6.72 1.97 6.16
CA GLY A 80 -6.86 0.60 5.66
C GLY A 80 -7.27 0.50 4.19
N GLU A 81 -6.94 1.50 3.37
CA GLU A 81 -7.44 1.61 2.00
C GLU A 81 -6.86 0.59 1.03
N ILE A 82 -5.67 0.05 1.31
CA ILE A 82 -5.07 -1.03 0.52
C ILE A 82 -5.42 -2.37 1.15
N ILE A 83 -5.01 -2.62 2.40
CA ILE A 83 -5.14 -3.94 3.03
C ILE A 83 -6.58 -4.48 3.02
N SER A 84 -7.59 -3.62 3.20
CA SER A 84 -9.01 -4.05 3.19
C SER A 84 -9.46 -4.68 1.86
N ARG A 85 -8.75 -4.37 0.76
CA ARG A 85 -9.06 -4.81 -0.62
C ARG A 85 -8.18 -5.95 -1.11
N ILE A 86 -7.27 -6.45 -0.27
CA ILE A 86 -6.48 -7.62 -0.60
C ILE A 86 -7.35 -8.87 -0.49
N ASN A 87 -7.26 -9.76 -1.48
CA ASN A 87 -7.97 -11.03 -1.54
C ASN A 87 -7.22 -12.09 -0.72
N ALA A 88 -7.19 -11.90 0.60
CA ALA A 88 -6.57 -12.80 1.56
C ALA A 88 -7.53 -13.12 2.71
N ASN A 89 -7.39 -14.33 3.26
CA ASN A 89 -8.19 -14.77 4.41
C ASN A 89 -7.72 -14.12 5.71
N LYS A 90 -6.39 -14.07 5.92
CA LYS A 90 -5.77 -13.37 7.05
C LYS A 90 -5.27 -12.01 6.57
N LYS A 91 -5.78 -10.93 7.15
CA LYS A 91 -5.40 -9.55 6.82
C LYS A 91 -5.08 -8.77 8.08
N VAL A 92 -3.90 -8.16 8.12
CA VAL A 92 -3.44 -7.36 9.25
C VAL A 92 -3.04 -5.95 8.78
N GLY A 93 -3.62 -4.92 9.37
CA GLY A 93 -3.22 -3.53 9.14
C GLY A 93 -2.59 -2.95 10.41
N LEU A 94 -1.37 -2.46 10.31
CA LEU A 94 -0.64 -1.82 11.40
C LEU A 94 -0.45 -0.34 11.09
N ASP A 95 -0.64 0.49 12.11
CA ASP A 95 -0.30 1.91 12.06
C ASP A 95 0.15 2.36 13.46
N ILE A 96 1.12 3.25 13.52
CA ILE A 96 1.63 3.77 14.78
C ILE A 96 0.64 4.73 15.45
N ASP A 97 -0.24 5.37 14.67
CA ASP A 97 -1.23 6.30 15.22
C ASP A 97 -2.49 5.56 15.67
N LYS A 98 -2.68 5.47 16.99
CA LYS A 98 -3.89 4.90 17.60
C LYS A 98 -5.18 5.51 17.05
N ARG A 99 -5.21 6.80 16.76
CA ARG A 99 -6.41 7.50 16.24
C ARG A 99 -6.78 7.02 14.85
N VAL A 100 -5.78 6.72 14.02
CA VAL A 100 -5.97 6.13 12.69
C VAL A 100 -6.55 4.73 12.82
N ILE A 101 -6.01 3.92 13.73
CA ILE A 101 -6.49 2.56 13.97
C ILE A 101 -7.93 2.54 14.52
N ASP A 102 -8.27 3.46 15.42
CA ASP A 102 -9.64 3.58 15.92
C ASP A 102 -10.61 3.96 14.78
N ALA A 103 -10.21 4.86 13.88
CA ALA A 103 -10.98 5.19 12.68
C ALA A 103 -11.09 3.99 11.71
N CYS A 104 -10.04 3.19 11.54
CA CYS A 104 -10.07 1.95 10.75
C CYS A 104 -11.07 0.95 11.29
N ARG A 105 -11.11 0.77 12.61
CA ARG A 105 -12.05 -0.16 13.25
C ARG A 105 -13.49 0.26 13.01
N LEU A 106 -13.81 1.55 13.03
CA LEU A 106 -15.13 2.02 12.64
C LEU A 106 -15.40 1.80 11.14
N LEU A 107 -14.46 2.15 10.27
CA LEU A 107 -14.56 1.95 8.82
C LEU A 107 -14.71 0.49 8.43
N LYS A 108 -14.09 -0.43 9.19
CA LYS A 108 -14.20 -1.87 8.99
C LYS A 108 -15.66 -2.31 8.97
N TYR A 109 -16.46 -1.87 9.95
CA TYR A 109 -17.88 -2.18 10.01
C TYR A 109 -18.65 -1.60 8.81
N LEU A 110 -18.36 -0.35 8.43
CA LEU A 110 -19.02 0.30 7.29
C LEU A 110 -18.69 -0.35 5.95
N ARG A 111 -17.52 -0.97 5.83
CA ARG A 111 -17.05 -1.63 4.60
C ARG A 111 -17.38 -3.13 4.54
N GLY A 112 -17.86 -3.73 5.63
CA GLY A 112 -17.93 -5.19 5.75
C GLY A 112 -16.55 -5.85 5.67
N ASP A 113 -15.50 -5.13 6.06
CA ASP A 113 -14.13 -5.62 5.99
C ASP A 113 -13.82 -6.57 7.15
N ARG A 114 -12.96 -7.57 6.89
CA ARG A 114 -12.51 -8.57 7.86
C ARG A 114 -11.06 -8.35 8.34
N THR A 115 -10.40 -7.27 7.92
CA THR A 115 -9.03 -6.93 8.36
C THR A 115 -8.95 -6.74 9.88
N ASN A 116 -7.88 -7.22 10.49
CA ASN A 116 -7.55 -6.97 11.88
C ASN A 116 -6.60 -5.77 11.96
N TYR A 117 -7.00 -4.74 12.70
CA TYR A 117 -6.24 -3.48 12.80
C TYR A 117 -5.65 -3.33 14.21
N PHE A 118 -4.34 -3.11 14.27
CA PHE A 118 -3.59 -2.95 15.52
C PHE A 118 -2.74 -1.69 15.50
N VAL A 119 -2.56 -1.13 16.71
CA VAL A 119 -1.57 -0.08 16.93
C VAL A 119 -0.22 -0.76 17.01
N GLY A 120 0.68 -0.43 16.11
CA GLY A 120 1.97 -1.10 16.04
C GLY A 120 2.85 -0.59 14.92
N SER A 121 4.15 -0.77 15.12
CA SER A 121 5.20 -0.53 14.14
C SER A 121 5.64 -1.87 13.53
N ILE A 122 6.73 -1.83 12.76
CA ILE A 122 7.32 -3.01 12.16
C ILE A 122 7.65 -4.11 13.17
N GLU A 123 8.05 -3.78 14.39
CA GLU A 123 8.44 -4.75 15.41
C GLU A 123 7.28 -5.65 15.83
N TYR A 124 6.03 -5.18 15.72
CA TYR A 124 4.84 -5.99 15.96
C TYR A 124 4.76 -7.19 15.00
N SER A 125 5.33 -7.08 13.80
CA SER A 125 5.35 -8.21 12.85
C SER A 125 6.18 -9.41 13.36
N ASN A 126 7.00 -9.25 14.41
CA ASN A 126 7.72 -10.35 15.03
C ASN A 126 6.81 -11.33 15.78
N ASP A 127 5.70 -10.85 16.34
CA ASP A 127 4.78 -11.65 17.14
C ASP A 127 3.77 -12.43 16.26
N GLU A 128 3.79 -12.19 14.95
CA GLU A 128 2.91 -12.81 13.99
C GLU A 128 3.60 -13.96 13.24
N GLU A 129 2.80 -14.96 12.87
CA GLU A 129 3.16 -15.98 11.88
C GLU A 129 3.57 -15.34 10.54
N PRO A 130 4.48 -15.97 9.76
CA PRO A 130 4.87 -15.46 8.45
C PRO A 130 3.68 -15.16 7.51
N PHE A 131 3.85 -14.14 6.68
CA PHE A 131 2.85 -13.65 5.73
C PHE A 131 3.27 -13.91 4.28
N ASP A 132 2.29 -14.13 3.41
CA ASP A 132 2.56 -14.28 1.98
C ASP A 132 2.95 -12.95 1.34
N VAL A 133 2.36 -11.85 1.80
CA VAL A 133 2.67 -10.49 1.33
C VAL A 133 2.73 -9.46 2.45
N LEU A 134 3.82 -8.70 2.45
CA LEU A 134 4.03 -7.50 3.25
C LEU A 134 3.95 -6.26 2.35
N ILE A 135 3.19 -5.26 2.77
CA ILE A 135 2.99 -4.00 2.04
C ILE A 135 3.52 -2.84 2.90
N MET A 136 4.41 -2.04 2.32
CA MET A 136 4.96 -0.83 2.93
C MET A 136 5.04 0.28 1.89
N VAL A 137 3.96 1.06 1.77
CA VAL A 137 3.87 2.08 0.72
C VAL A 137 3.42 3.43 1.26
N GLY A 138 3.98 4.50 0.71
CA GLY A 138 3.49 5.87 0.90
C GLY A 138 4.07 6.61 2.09
N TRP A 139 5.00 6.02 2.85
CA TRP A 139 5.67 6.66 3.99
C TRP A 139 7.18 6.40 4.08
N LEU A 140 7.71 5.40 3.36
CA LEU A 140 9.13 5.01 3.43
C LEU A 140 10.13 6.11 2.99
N HIS A 141 9.65 7.12 2.26
CA HIS A 141 10.45 8.27 1.85
C HIS A 141 10.83 9.23 3.00
N GLY A 142 10.31 9.02 4.21
CA GLY A 142 10.75 9.68 5.45
C GLY A 142 11.54 8.77 6.39
N VAL A 143 11.99 7.60 5.91
CA VAL A 143 12.74 6.61 6.69
C VAL A 143 14.14 6.52 6.11
N SER A 144 15.17 6.50 6.96
CA SER A 144 16.56 6.39 6.50
C SER A 144 16.86 5.02 5.90
N GLU A 145 17.86 4.96 5.03
CA GLU A 145 18.29 3.67 4.46
C GLU A 145 18.79 2.70 5.54
N GLN A 146 19.49 3.19 6.57
CA GLN A 146 20.00 2.37 7.66
C GLN A 146 18.85 1.70 8.43
N GLU A 147 17.72 2.40 8.61
CA GLU A 147 16.52 1.81 9.21
C GLU A 147 15.89 0.77 8.29
N LEU A 148 15.78 1.04 6.99
CA LEU A 148 15.26 0.07 6.02
C LEU A 148 16.10 -1.21 5.93
N ILE A 149 17.43 -1.12 6.07
CA ILE A 149 18.31 -2.28 6.15
C ILE A 149 18.03 -3.10 7.41
N LYS A 150 17.76 -2.45 8.55
CA LYS A 150 17.34 -3.17 9.77
C LYS A 150 16.00 -3.86 9.57
N TYR A 151 15.08 -3.21 8.87
CA TYR A 151 13.77 -3.77 8.55
C TYR A 151 13.88 -5.00 7.64
N SER A 152 14.79 -4.98 6.65
CA SER A 152 14.99 -6.14 5.76
C SER A 152 15.52 -7.37 6.50
N GLU A 153 16.31 -7.18 7.56
CA GLU A 153 16.75 -8.26 8.46
C GLU A 153 15.59 -8.89 9.27
N ILE A 154 14.53 -8.12 9.57
CA ILE A 154 13.31 -8.63 10.23
C ILE A 154 12.45 -9.40 9.24
N PHE A 155 12.24 -8.85 8.04
CA PHE A 155 11.26 -9.39 7.08
C PHE A 155 11.67 -10.69 6.42
N LYS A 156 12.96 -10.97 6.30
CA LYS A 156 13.49 -12.15 5.59
C LYS A 156 12.86 -13.48 6.06
N ASP A 157 12.47 -13.57 7.32
CA ASP A 157 11.87 -14.75 7.93
C ASP A 157 10.34 -14.62 8.14
N LYS A 158 9.75 -13.48 7.74
CA LYS A 158 8.36 -13.09 8.03
C LYS A 158 7.52 -12.82 6.79
N ALA A 159 8.11 -12.57 5.63
CA ALA A 159 7.37 -12.26 4.41
C ALA A 159 7.96 -12.95 3.18
N VAL A 160 7.12 -13.64 2.41
CA VAL A 160 7.52 -14.22 1.12
C VAL A 160 7.64 -13.13 0.05
N ASN A 161 6.67 -12.21 0.01
CA ASN A 161 6.64 -11.11 -0.93
C ASN A 161 6.59 -9.76 -0.21
N ILE A 162 7.26 -8.75 -0.77
CA ILE A 162 7.29 -7.38 -0.26
C ILE A 162 6.89 -6.43 -1.38
N ILE A 163 5.93 -5.55 -1.11
CA ILE A 163 5.53 -4.46 -2.00
C ILE A 163 5.92 -3.11 -1.38
N VAL A 164 6.69 -2.33 -2.14
CA VAL A 164 7.19 -0.99 -1.75
C VAL A 164 6.93 0.04 -2.86
N ASP A 165 6.93 1.32 -2.50
CA ASP A 165 6.94 2.44 -3.45
C ASP A 165 8.33 3.09 -3.54
N GLU A 166 8.87 3.12 -4.75
CA GLU A 166 10.09 3.83 -5.09
C GLU A 166 9.75 5.21 -5.68
N ILE A 167 10.39 6.25 -5.16
CA ILE A 167 10.23 7.62 -5.64
C ILE A 167 11.16 7.85 -6.82
N ASP A 168 10.63 8.42 -7.91
CA ASP A 168 11.46 8.84 -9.04
C ASP A 168 12.39 9.98 -8.63
N LYS A 169 13.70 9.76 -8.76
CA LYS A 169 14.77 10.71 -8.34
C LYS A 169 14.71 12.05 -9.07
N SER A 170 14.01 12.13 -10.21
CA SER A 170 13.80 13.40 -10.92
C SER A 170 12.78 14.32 -10.24
N ILE A 171 12.04 13.82 -9.24
CA ILE A 171 10.97 14.57 -8.57
C ILE A 171 11.43 14.97 -7.17
N SER A 172 11.53 16.27 -6.92
CA SER A 172 11.93 16.82 -5.62
C SER A 172 10.80 16.79 -4.58
N GLY A 173 11.16 17.05 -3.31
CA GLY A 173 10.21 17.18 -2.20
C GLY A 173 10.11 15.97 -1.27
N TYR A 174 10.92 14.94 -1.51
CA TYR A 174 11.07 13.78 -0.63
C TYR A 174 12.41 13.84 0.10
N GLU A 175 12.43 13.38 1.35
CA GLU A 175 13.61 13.36 2.21
C GLU A 175 14.60 12.28 1.76
N TYR A 176 14.09 11.07 1.49
CA TYR A 176 14.88 9.93 1.02
C TYR A 176 14.39 9.37 -0.32
N TYR A 177 15.36 8.92 -1.13
CA TYR A 177 15.15 8.20 -2.40
C TYR A 177 15.89 6.87 -2.32
N HIS A 178 15.14 5.80 -2.17
CA HIS A 178 15.69 4.48 -1.87
C HIS A 178 16.06 3.70 -3.12
N ASP A 179 17.14 2.92 -3.02
CA ASP A 179 17.48 1.84 -3.93
C ASP A 179 17.12 0.52 -3.25
N TYR A 180 15.91 0.02 -3.53
CA TYR A 180 15.43 -1.21 -2.89
C TYR A 180 16.15 -2.46 -3.38
N ASP A 181 16.79 -2.43 -4.54
CA ASP A 181 17.61 -3.56 -5.01
C ASP A 181 18.85 -3.69 -4.13
N ARG A 182 19.43 -2.57 -3.68
CA ARG A 182 20.50 -2.57 -2.66
C ARG A 182 19.99 -2.99 -1.28
N ILE A 183 18.86 -2.46 -0.83
CA ILE A 183 18.34 -2.65 0.53
C ILE A 183 17.81 -4.07 0.76
N LEU A 184 17.06 -4.61 -0.21
CA LEU A 184 16.38 -5.90 -0.11
C LEU A 184 17.13 -7.02 -0.83
N GLY A 185 18.07 -6.70 -1.73
CA GLY A 185 18.73 -7.65 -2.64
C GLY A 185 19.49 -8.80 -1.97
N LYS A 186 19.83 -8.65 -0.69
CA LYS A 186 20.43 -9.73 0.11
C LYS A 186 19.49 -10.93 0.28
N TYR A 187 18.18 -10.69 0.34
CA TYR A 187 17.17 -11.71 0.66
C TYR A 187 16.08 -11.85 -0.42
N TYR A 188 15.83 -10.78 -1.18
CA TYR A 188 14.74 -10.71 -2.14
C TYR A 188 15.24 -10.33 -3.53
N LYS A 189 14.47 -10.72 -4.54
CA LYS A 189 14.66 -10.28 -5.93
C LYS A 189 13.44 -9.48 -6.38
N CYS A 190 13.66 -8.35 -7.04
CA CYS A 190 12.60 -7.63 -7.72
C CYS A 190 12.06 -8.48 -8.88
N VAL A 191 10.78 -8.86 -8.83
CA VAL A 191 10.13 -9.68 -9.86
C VAL A 191 9.19 -8.85 -10.74
N LYS A 192 8.73 -7.69 -10.26
CA LYS A 192 7.86 -6.79 -11.03
C LYS A 192 8.05 -5.35 -10.60
N THR A 193 8.05 -4.45 -11.57
CA THR A 193 8.05 -3.00 -11.37
C THR A 193 6.91 -2.41 -12.20
N SER A 194 6.08 -1.56 -11.60
CA SER A 194 5.03 -0.85 -12.32
C SER A 194 5.60 0.22 -13.25
N GLN A 195 4.75 0.73 -14.15
CA GLN A 195 5.02 2.02 -14.78
C GLN A 195 5.07 3.14 -13.72
N LEU A 196 5.58 4.31 -14.10
CA LEU A 196 5.58 5.48 -13.23
C LEU A 196 4.14 5.98 -13.03
N ILE A 197 3.68 6.02 -11.78
CA ILE A 197 2.34 6.43 -11.37
C ILE A 197 2.45 7.66 -10.47
N GLY A 198 2.25 8.84 -11.07
CA GLY A 198 2.63 10.09 -10.41
C GLY A 198 4.13 10.06 -10.11
N PRO A 199 4.57 10.23 -8.85
CA PRO A 199 5.98 10.18 -8.50
C PRO A 199 6.50 8.78 -8.13
N ARG A 200 5.70 7.72 -8.29
CA ARG A 200 5.98 6.41 -7.70
C ARG A 200 6.10 5.30 -8.74
N ARG A 201 7.06 4.41 -8.54
CA ARG A 201 7.04 3.06 -9.12
C ARG A 201 6.75 2.09 -7.99
N ILE A 202 5.78 1.20 -8.19
CA ILE A 202 5.48 0.13 -7.25
C ILE A 202 6.35 -1.06 -7.62
N LYS A 203 7.15 -1.51 -6.67
CA LYS A 203 8.05 -2.66 -6.84
C LYS A 203 7.57 -3.83 -6.00
N LEU A 204 7.55 -5.01 -6.61
CA LEU A 204 7.29 -6.27 -5.96
C LEU A 204 8.59 -7.08 -5.89
N TYR A 205 8.96 -7.42 -4.67
CA TYR A 205 10.10 -8.23 -4.31
C TYR A 205 9.63 -9.59 -3.79
N THR A 206 10.31 -10.67 -4.19
CA THR A 206 10.03 -12.03 -3.74
C THR A 206 11.29 -12.65 -3.15
N LEU A 207 11.14 -13.39 -2.05
CA LEU A 207 12.24 -14.07 -1.37
C LEU A 207 13.02 -14.96 -2.36
N LEU A 208 14.36 -14.92 -2.32
CA LEU A 208 15.22 -15.51 -3.35
C LEU A 208 14.94 -17.00 -3.61
N ASN A 209 14.70 -17.77 -2.54
CA ASN A 209 14.37 -19.20 -2.63
C ASN A 209 12.93 -19.50 -3.09
N LYS A 210 12.09 -18.47 -3.26
CA LYS A 210 10.67 -18.57 -3.66
C LYS A 210 10.35 -17.91 -5.00
N VAL A 211 11.36 -17.37 -5.70
CA VAL A 211 11.19 -16.68 -6.98
C VAL A 211 10.55 -17.58 -8.04
N ASN A 212 11.02 -18.83 -8.18
CA ASN A 212 10.53 -19.74 -9.22
C ASN A 212 9.05 -20.13 -9.01
N GLU A 213 8.64 -20.36 -7.75
CA GLU A 213 7.23 -20.64 -7.40
C GLU A 213 6.32 -19.45 -7.72
N THR A 214 6.80 -18.23 -7.44
CA THR A 214 6.03 -17.01 -7.66
C THR A 214 5.92 -16.66 -9.16
N GLN A 215 7.00 -16.83 -9.93
CA GLN A 215 6.94 -16.65 -11.39
C GLN A 215 5.95 -17.62 -12.04
N LEU A 216 5.92 -18.89 -11.62
CA LEU A 216 4.94 -19.86 -12.12
C LEU A 216 3.49 -19.40 -11.84
N SER A 217 3.22 -18.78 -10.69
CA SER A 217 1.88 -18.22 -10.41
C SER A 217 1.48 -17.07 -11.34
N PHE A 218 2.44 -16.29 -11.84
CA PHE A 218 2.18 -15.22 -12.82
C PHE A 218 1.98 -15.74 -14.24
N TYR A 219 2.64 -16.85 -14.62
CA TYR A 219 2.60 -17.39 -15.98
C TYR A 219 1.60 -18.53 -16.17
N GLY A 220 1.08 -19.13 -15.09
CA GLY A 220 0.18 -20.28 -15.11
C GLY A 220 -1.25 -20.03 -15.62
N GLU A 221 -1.61 -18.81 -16.05
CA GLU A 221 -2.97 -18.50 -16.55
C GLU A 221 -3.08 -18.42 -18.09
N HIS A 222 -2.07 -18.84 -18.84
CA HIS A 222 -2.16 -18.95 -20.31
C HIS A 222 -2.23 -20.39 -20.86
N HIS A 223 -2.24 -21.40 -19.99
CA HIS A 223 -2.38 -22.79 -20.40
C HIS A 223 -3.28 -23.57 -19.46
N GLU A 224 -4.55 -23.17 -19.36
CA GLU A 224 -5.63 -24.12 -19.12
C GLU A 224 -6.88 -23.55 -19.82
N SER A 225 -7.37 -24.37 -20.74
CA SER A 225 -8.34 -24.13 -21.82
C SER A 225 -9.73 -23.71 -21.37
#